data_AF-A0A952X6T4-F1
#
_entry.id   AF-A0A952X6T4-F1
#
_cell.length_a   1.000
_cell.length_b   1.000
_cell.length_c   1.000
_cell.angle_alpha   90.00
_cell.angle_beta   90.00
_cell.angle_gamma   90.00
#
_symmetry.space_group_name_H-M   'P 1'
#
loop_
_entity.id
_entity.type
_entity.pdbx_description
1 polymer ?
#
loop_
_entity_poly.entity_id
_entity_poly.type
_entity_poly.pdbx_seq_one_letter_code
_entity_poly.pdbx_strand_id
1 'polypeptide(L)'
;MVTQGNSNYKKPSYEKLLQRLNRIAGQIEGIKKMIQEERYCPDILTQLHATRSALRNLEILIFDNHLSHCALHAFETQDKKQKKQTLEEIRLIIKRFN
;
A
#
# COMPACT_ATOMS: atom_id res chain seq x y z
N MET A 1 -22.47 24.42 -21.03
CA MET A 1 -22.19 23.10 -21.62
C MET A 1 -20.80 22.65 -21.15
N VAL A 2 -20.73 21.85 -20.08
CA VAL A 2 -19.47 21.25 -19.61
C VAL A 2 -19.45 19.83 -20.16
N THR A 3 -18.48 19.56 -21.04
CA THR A 3 -18.29 18.27 -21.71
C THR A 3 -17.99 17.18 -20.69
N GLN A 4 -18.84 16.15 -20.67
CA GLN A 4 -18.59 14.89 -19.98
C GLN A 4 -17.29 14.27 -20.52
N GLY A 5 -16.23 14.32 -19.73
CA GLY A 5 -15.02 13.52 -19.95
C GLY A 5 -15.31 12.08 -19.55
N ASN A 6 -15.35 11.20 -20.53
CA ASN A 6 -15.52 9.77 -20.37
C ASN A 6 -14.28 9.16 -19.69
N SER A 7 -14.13 9.31 -18.37
CA SER A 7 -13.10 8.58 -17.62
C SER A 7 -13.68 7.23 -17.20
N ASN A 8 -13.35 6.18 -17.93
CA ASN A 8 -13.49 4.79 -17.48
C ASN A 8 -12.49 4.52 -16.34
N TYR A 9 -12.62 5.28 -15.25
CA TYR A 9 -11.75 5.24 -14.07
C TYR A 9 -12.13 4.00 -13.26
N LYS A 10 -11.44 2.90 -13.52
CA LYS A 10 -11.60 1.68 -12.71
C LYS A 10 -10.74 1.82 -11.47
N LYS A 11 -11.38 2.23 -10.37
CA LYS A 11 -10.74 2.29 -9.04
C LYS A 11 -10.02 0.95 -8.76
N PRO A 12 -8.76 0.95 -8.28
CA PRO A 12 -8.09 -0.30 -7.93
C PRO A 12 -8.96 -1.10 -6.96
N SER A 13 -9.10 -2.40 -7.20
CA SER A 13 -9.92 -3.26 -6.33
C SER A 13 -9.25 -3.37 -4.97
N TYR A 14 -9.78 -2.64 -3.99
CA TYR A 14 -9.31 -2.65 -2.61
C TYR A 14 -9.56 -3.98 -1.90
N GLU A 15 -10.38 -4.86 -2.46
CA GLU A 15 -10.76 -6.13 -1.82
C GLU A 15 -9.52 -6.98 -1.48
N LYS A 16 -8.59 -7.13 -2.43
CA LYS A 16 -7.34 -7.88 -2.19
C LYS A 16 -6.43 -7.19 -1.16
N LEU A 17 -6.42 -5.86 -1.11
CA LEU A 17 -5.66 -5.09 -0.12
C LEU A 17 -6.26 -5.30 1.29
N LEU A 18 -7.58 -5.23 1.40
CA LEU A 18 -8.32 -5.47 2.65
C LEU A 18 -8.12 -6.89 3.15
N GLN A 19 -8.19 -7.91 2.27
CA GLN A 19 -7.92 -9.29 2.66
C GLN A 19 -6.50 -9.47 3.24
N ARG A 20 -5.50 -8.81 2.66
CA ARG A 20 -4.11 -8.83 3.19
C ARG A 20 -4.01 -8.09 4.52
N LEU A 21 -4.64 -6.93 4.64
CA LEU A 21 -4.67 -6.16 5.88
C LEU A 21 -5.35 -6.92 7.02
N ASN A 22 -6.46 -7.61 6.75
CA ASN A 22 -7.15 -8.45 7.73
C ASN A 22 -6.27 -9.60 8.23
N ARG A 23 -5.48 -10.22 7.34
CA ARG A 23 -4.49 -11.24 7.74
C ARG A 23 -3.42 -10.67 8.65
N ILE A 24 -2.89 -9.49 8.32
CA ILE A 24 -1.90 -8.78 9.14
C ILE A 24 -2.47 -8.44 10.53
N ALA A 25 -3.71 -7.96 10.59
CA ALA A 25 -4.39 -7.69 11.86
C ALA A 25 -4.50 -8.96 12.72
N GLY A 26 -4.83 -10.10 12.12
CA GLY A 26 -4.81 -11.40 12.80
C GLY A 26 -3.43 -11.81 13.33
N GLN A 27 -2.36 -11.49 12.61
CA GLN A 27 -0.98 -11.73 13.08
C GLN A 27 -0.64 -10.86 14.30
N ILE A 28 -1.06 -9.59 14.29
CA ILE A 28 -0.86 -8.67 15.42
C ILE A 28 -1.60 -9.18 16.67
N GLU A 29 -2.86 -9.60 16.52
CA GLU A 29 -3.62 -10.21 17.62
C GLU A 29 -2.98 -11.53 18.11
N GLY A 30 -2.41 -12.32 17.19
CA GLY A 30 -1.63 -13.50 17.54
C GLY A 30 -0.42 -13.16 18.41
N ILE A 31 0.38 -12.17 18.02
CA ILE A 31 1.55 -11.70 18.79
C ILE A 31 1.13 -11.22 20.19
N LYS A 32 0.03 -10.46 20.27
CA LYS A 32 -0.52 -10.00 21.56
C LYS A 32 -0.82 -11.18 22.48
N LYS A 33 -1.46 -12.25 21.98
CA LYS A 33 -1.71 -13.47 22.77
C LYS A 33 -0.42 -14.13 23.22
N MET A 34 0.58 -14.25 22.33
CA MET A 34 1.88 -14.84 22.69
C MET A 34 2.56 -14.09 23.85
N ILE A 35 2.43 -12.76 23.89
CA ILE A 35 2.96 -11.94 24.99
C ILE A 35 2.18 -12.21 26.28
N GLN A 36 0.84 -12.25 26.21
CA GLN A 36 -0.01 -12.54 27.37
C GLN A 36 0.21 -13.94 27.95
N GLU A 37 0.57 -14.89 27.10
CA GLU A 37 0.90 -16.28 27.45
C GLU A 37 2.38 -16.46 27.85
N GLU A 38 3.15 -15.38 27.96
CA GLU A 38 4.58 -15.40 28.33
C GLU A 38 5.41 -16.37 27.46
N ARG A 39 5.10 -16.44 26.16
CA ARG A 39 5.81 -17.34 25.24
C ARG A 39 7.27 -16.95 25.05
N TYR A 40 8.06 -17.94 24.63
CA TYR A 40 9.50 -17.80 24.39
C TYR A 40 9.82 -16.65 23.44
N CYS A 41 10.65 -15.70 23.90
CA CYS A 41 10.90 -14.44 23.21
C CYS A 41 11.32 -14.60 21.73
N PRO A 42 12.19 -15.54 21.34
CA PRO A 42 12.54 -15.78 19.94
C PRO A 42 11.35 -16.13 19.03
N ASP A 43 10.34 -16.83 19.54
CA ASP A 43 9.12 -17.13 18.76
C ASP A 43 8.33 -15.84 18.49
N ILE A 44 8.21 -14.97 19.50
CA ILE A 44 7.54 -13.67 19.39
C ILE A 44 8.28 -12.79 18.37
N LEU A 45 9.62 -12.74 18.45
CA LEU A 45 10.45 -12.00 17.50
C LEU A 45 10.29 -12.52 16.06
N THR A 46 10.17 -13.84 15.88
CA THR A 46 9.91 -14.46 14.59
C THR A 46 8.56 -14.02 14.02
N GLN A 47 7.50 -14.01 14.83
CA GLN A 47 6.17 -13.55 14.40
C GLN A 47 6.13 -12.05 14.10
N LEU A 48 6.84 -11.24 14.89
CA LEU A 48 7.03 -9.81 14.60
C LEU A 48 7.71 -9.60 13.25
N HIS A 49 8.74 -10.38 12.93
CA HIS A 49 9.41 -10.31 11.63
C HIS A 49 8.50 -10.70 10.47
N ALA A 50 7.70 -11.75 10.64
CA ALA A 50 6.71 -12.17 9.65
C ALA A 50 5.66 -11.08 9.42
N THR A 51 5.13 -10.48 10.49
CA THR A 51 4.16 -9.38 10.43
C THR A 51 4.73 -8.15 9.74
N ARG A 52 5.96 -7.75 10.07
CA ARG A 52 6.66 -6.63 9.42
C ARG A 52 6.86 -6.87 7.93
N SER A 53 7.22 -8.10 7.55
CA SER A 53 7.39 -8.47 6.14
C SER A 53 6.05 -8.44 5.38
N ALA A 54 4.97 -8.89 6.01
CA ALA A 54 3.63 -8.82 5.44
C ALA A 54 3.16 -7.37 5.24
N LEU A 55 3.42 -6.48 6.21
CA LEU A 55 3.18 -5.05 6.09
C LEU A 55 3.97 -4.42 4.95
N ARG A 56 5.26 -4.71 4.84
CA ARG A 56 6.10 -4.23 3.74
C ARG A 56 5.56 -4.66 2.37
N ASN A 57 5.12 -5.91 2.25
CA ASN A 57 4.52 -6.40 1.01
C ASN A 57 3.20 -5.70 0.66
N LEU A 58 2.37 -5.37 1.66
CA LEU A 58 1.16 -4.58 1.45
C LEU A 58 1.50 -3.15 1.00
N GLU A 59 2.50 -2.53 1.62
CA GLU A 59 3.02 -1.20 1.28
C GLU A 59 3.45 -1.11 -0.20
N ILE A 60 4.26 -2.07 -0.65
CA ILE A 60 4.72 -2.19 -2.03
C ILE A 60 3.54 -2.36 -2.99
N LEU A 61 2.57 -3.20 -2.66
CA LEU A 61 1.40 -3.44 -3.51
C LEU A 61 0.52 -2.19 -3.66
N ILE A 62 0.36 -1.41 -2.58
CA ILE A 62 -0.37 -0.13 -2.64
C ILE A 62 0.39 0.87 -3.53
N PHE A 63 1.71 0.92 -3.40
CA PHE A 63 2.53 1.80 -4.22
C PHE A 63 2.51 1.41 -5.70
N ASP A 64 2.60 0.12 -6.02
CA ASP A 64 2.51 -0.40 -7.40
C ASP A 64 1.16 -0.06 -8.05
N ASN A 65 0.06 -0.17 -7.28
CA ASN A 65 -1.25 0.28 -7.74
C ASN A 65 -1.27 1.80 -8.02
N HIS A 66 -0.63 2.61 -7.18
CA HIS A 66 -0.54 4.05 -7.42
C HIS A 66 0.23 4.38 -8.70
N LEU A 67 1.36 3.70 -8.95
CA LEU A 67 2.13 3.85 -10.20
C LEU A 67 1.32 3.41 -11.42
N SER A 68 0.68 2.24 -11.35
CA SER A 68 -0.07 1.64 -12.47
C SER A 68 -1.36 2.39 -12.83
N HIS A 69 -1.88 3.22 -11.94
CA HIS A 69 -3.12 3.97 -12.19
C HIS A 69 -2.89 5.47 -12.23
N CYS A 70 -2.44 6.06 -11.12
CA CYS A 70 -2.33 7.50 -10.99
C CYS A 70 -1.18 8.06 -11.84
N ALA A 71 -0.02 7.39 -11.83
CA ALA A 71 1.12 7.83 -12.61
C ALA A 71 0.89 7.65 -14.11
N LEU A 72 0.50 6.44 -14.55
CA LEU A 72 0.25 6.18 -15.97
C LEU A 72 -0.77 7.15 -16.57
N HIS A 73 -1.89 7.40 -15.90
CA HIS A 73 -2.87 8.37 -16.38
C HIS A 73 -2.33 9.80 -16.45
N ALA A 74 -1.57 10.26 -15.44
CA ALA A 74 -0.96 11.59 -15.48
C ALA A 74 0.04 11.75 -16.64
N PHE A 75 0.77 10.68 -16.99
CA PHE A 75 1.71 10.71 -18.10
C PHE A 75 1.04 10.63 -19.48
N GLU A 76 -0.15 10.03 -19.58
CA GLU A 76 -0.98 9.99 -20.79
C GLU A 76 -1.60 11.36 -21.14
N THR A 77 -1.81 12.25 -20.16
CA THR A 77 -2.35 13.59 -20.44
C THR A 77 -1.30 14.52 -21.09
N GLN A 78 -1.73 15.63 -21.70
CA GLN A 78 -0.79 16.68 -22.16
C GLN A 78 -0.49 17.75 -21.09
N ASP A 79 -1.03 17.59 -19.87
CA ASP A 79 -0.89 18.57 -18.80
C ASP A 79 0.47 18.43 -18.08
N LYS A 80 1.40 19.34 -18.39
CA LYS A 80 2.73 19.40 -17.76
C LYS A 80 2.67 19.64 -16.25
N LYS A 81 1.65 20.34 -15.74
CA LYS A 81 1.49 20.60 -14.30
C LYS A 81 1.11 19.32 -13.59
N GLN A 82 0.15 18.57 -14.14
CA GLN A 82 -0.28 17.28 -13.60
C GLN A 82 0.89 16.28 -13.55
N LYS A 83 1.67 16.17 -14.63
CA LYS A 83 2.87 15.31 -14.66
C LYS A 83 3.88 15.64 -13.57
N LYS A 84 4.17 16.93 -13.36
CA LYS A 84 5.10 17.37 -12.32
C LYS A 84 4.59 17.05 -10.92
N GLN A 85 3.30 17.26 -10.67
CA GLN A 85 2.69 16.95 -9.36
C GLN A 85 2.79 15.46 -9.03
N THR A 86 2.45 14.59 -9.98
CA THR A 86 2.54 13.14 -9.78
C THR A 86 3.99 12.67 -9.61
N LEU A 87 4.94 13.27 -10.32
CA LEU A 87 6.36 12.97 -10.13
C LEU A 87 6.86 13.33 -8.72
N GLU A 88 6.47 14.50 -8.20
CA GLU A 88 6.81 14.91 -6.83
C GLU A 88 6.15 14.01 -5.78
N GLU A 89 4.90 13.59 -5.98
CA GLU A 89 4.22 12.63 -5.12
C GLU A 89 4.98 11.30 -5.03
N ILE A 90 5.36 10.72 -6.18
CA ILE A 90 6.15 9.49 -6.24
C ILE A 90 7.50 9.68 -5.55
N ARG A 91 8.17 10.81 -5.78
CA ARG A 91 9.45 11.13 -5.13
C ARG A 91 9.32 11.17 -3.60
N LEU A 92 8.24 11.76 -3.08
CA LEU A 92 7.98 11.82 -1.65
C LEU A 92 7.70 10.43 -1.06
N ILE A 93 6.97 9.59 -1.79
CA ILE A 93 6.69 8.21 -1.38
C ILE A 93 8.00 7.40 -1.32
N ILE A 94 8.84 7.43 -2.36
CA ILE A 94 10.14 6.74 -2.40
C ILE A 94 11.04 7.17 -1.23
N LYS A 95 11.06 8.46 -0.88
CA LYS A 95 11.83 8.96 0.26
C LYS A 95 11.39 8.39 1.63
N ARG A 96 10.15 7.92 1.75
CA ARG A 96 9.64 7.31 3.00
C ARG A 96 9.96 5.82 3.10
N PHE A 97 10.30 5.19 1.97
CA PHE A 97 10.58 3.76 1.86
C PHE A 97 12.03 3.38 2.21
N ASN A 98 12.92 4.37 2.30
CA ASN A 98 14.34 4.29 2.68
C ASN A 98 14.56 4.93 4.05
#